data_AF-A0A960EFY2-F1
#
_entry.id   AF-A0A960EFY2-F1
#
_cell.length_a   1.000
_cell.length_b   1.000
_cell.length_c   1.000
_cell.angle_alpha   90.00
_cell.angle_beta   90.00
_cell.angle_gamma   90.00
#
_symmetry.space_group_name_H-M   'P 1'
#
loop_
_entity.id
_entity.type
_entity.pdbx_description
1 polymer ?
#
loop_
_entity_poly.entity_id
_entity_poly.type
_entity_poly.pdbx_seq_one_letter_code
_entity_poly.pdbx_strand_id
1 'polypeptide(L)' 'LAGKAVERISVGRYTACAVTTDDVVACWGWGSDGQIGNGATDDALVPTSPTLTDTPLAGATIDDIASGDDHTCV' A
#
# COMPACT_ATOMS: atom_id res chain seq x y z
N LEU A 1 -10.56 1.75 -4.17
CA LEU A 1 -10.18 3.01 -4.87
C LEU A 1 -11.31 3.64 -5.69
N ALA A 2 -12.42 2.94 -6.00
CA ALA A 2 -13.51 3.53 -6.79
C ALA A 2 -14.07 4.80 -6.11
N GLY A 3 -14.14 5.90 -6.86
CA GLY A 3 -14.66 7.18 -6.38
C GLY A 3 -13.71 7.99 -5.47
N LYS A 4 -12.49 7.51 -5.20
CA LYS A 4 -11.47 8.25 -4.45
C LYS A 4 -10.46 8.90 -5.41
N ALA A 5 -10.06 10.14 -5.12
CA ALA A 5 -8.97 10.79 -5.84
C ALA A 5 -7.63 10.22 -5.34
N VAL A 6 -6.77 9.81 -6.27
CA VAL A 6 -5.42 9.33 -5.97
C VAL A 6 -4.46 10.51 -6.00
N GLU A 7 -3.68 10.69 -4.95
CA GLU A 7 -2.67 11.75 -4.82
C GLU A 7 -1.26 11.26 -5.11
N ARG A 8 -0.93 10.04 -4.66
CA ARG A 8 0.38 9.42 -4.86
C ARG A 8 0.24 8.01 -5.38
N ILE A 9 1.18 7.60 -6.22
CA ILE A 9 1.33 6.23 -6.67
C ILE A 9 2.82 5.88 -6.67
N SER A 10 3.13 4.69 -6.20
CA SER A 10 4.45 4.10 -6.24
C SER A 10 4.38 2.71 -6.85
N VAL A 11 5.38 2.37 -7.65
CA VAL A 11 5.49 1.07 -8.33
C VAL A 11 6.86 0.47 -8.03
N GLY A 12 6.84 -0.75 -7.52
CA GLY A 12 8.01 -1.61 -7.36
C GLY A 12 8.13 -2.58 -8.54
N ARG A 13 8.82 -3.70 -8.34
CA ARG A 13 9.05 -4.69 -9.41
C ARG A 13 7.77 -5.36 -9.89
N TYR A 14 6.94 -5.83 -8.96
CA TYR A 14 5.66 -6.50 -9.24
C TYR A 14 4.51 -6.01 -8.36
N THR A 15 4.71 -4.90 -7.66
CA THR A 15 3.77 -4.35 -6.69
C THR A 15 3.55 -2.88 -6.98
N ALA A 16 2.34 -2.40 -6.75
CA ALA A 16 1.99 -1.00 -6.85
C ALA A 16 1.20 -0.60 -5.61
N CYS A 17 1.44 0.60 -5.11
CA CYS A 17 0.69 1.18 -4.00
C CYS A 17 0.24 2.58 -4.36
N ALA A 18 -0.93 2.97 -3.87
CA ALA A 18 -1.49 4.30 -4.04
C ALA A 18 -1.94 4.86 -2.71
N VAL A 19 -1.82 6.18 -2.59
CA VAL A 19 -2.37 6.98 -1.49
C VAL A 19 -3.43 7.91 -2.07
N THR A 20 -4.59 7.93 -1.47
CA THR A 20 -5.69 8.82 -1.85
C THR A 20 -5.65 10.11 -1.05
N THR A 21 -6.34 11.14 -1.54
CA THR A 21 -6.46 12.46 -0.87
C THR A 21 -7.19 12.42 0.48
N ASP A 22 -7.69 11.24 0.88
CA ASP A 22 -8.33 11.00 2.17
C ASP A 22 -7.52 9.99 3.02
N ASP A 23 -6.20 9.99 2.83
CA ASP A 23 -5.20 9.23 3.58
C ASP A 23 -5.40 7.70 3.55
N VAL A 24 -6.09 7.17 2.54
CA VAL A 24 -6.23 5.73 2.36
C VAL A 24 -5.09 5.19 1.50
N VAL A 25 -4.32 4.27 2.08
CA VAL A 25 -3.32 3.48 1.38
C VAL A 25 -3.96 2.20 0.82
N ALA A 26 -3.64 1.87 -0.43
CA ALA A 26 -3.97 0.58 -1.03
C ALA A 26 -2.82 0.08 -1.88
N CYS A 27 -2.44 -1.18 -1.69
CA CYS A 27 -1.40 -1.87 -2.43
C CYS A 27 -1.98 -3.08 -3.18
N TRP A 28 -1.38 -3.42 -4.33
CA TRP A 28 -1.74 -4.57 -5.15
C TRP A 28 -0.53 -5.09 -5.94
N GLY A 29 -0.59 -6.34 -6.39
CA GLY A 29 0.47 -7.04 -7.10
C GLY A 29 1.01 -8.22 -6.31
N TRP A 30 2.28 -8.53 -6.53
CA TRP A 30 2.98 -9.63 -5.87
C TRP A 30 3.11 -9.36 -4.36
N GLY A 31 2.83 -10.39 -3.56
CA GLY A 31 2.76 -10.28 -2.10
C GLY A 31 3.67 -11.22 -1.33
N SER A 32 4.49 -12.04 -2.00
CA SER A 32 5.24 -13.13 -1.32
C SER A 32 6.25 -12.66 -0.27
N ASP A 33 6.73 -11.43 -0.34
CA ASP A 33 7.61 -10.83 0.68
C ASP A 33 6.85 -9.95 1.69
N GLY A 34 5.51 -9.95 1.62
CA GLY A 34 4.65 -9.16 2.50
C GLY A 34 4.54 -7.68 2.12
N GLN A 35 4.97 -7.29 0.91
CA GLN A 35 5.01 -5.88 0.48
C GLN A 35 3.63 -5.21 0.32
N ILE A 36 2.53 -5.98 0.38
CA ILE A 36 1.16 -5.48 0.46
C ILE A 36 0.81 -4.99 1.88
N GLY A 37 1.44 -5.57 2.92
CA GLY A 37 1.27 -5.16 4.31
C GLY A 37 -0.07 -5.53 4.94
N ASN A 38 -0.87 -6.41 4.35
CA ASN A 38 -2.17 -6.85 4.88
C ASN A 38 -2.07 -8.03 5.88
N GLY A 39 -0.85 -8.45 6.24
CA GLY A 39 -0.59 -9.60 7.13
C GLY A 39 -0.59 -10.96 6.43
N ALA A 40 -0.72 -11.00 5.10
CA ALA A 40 -0.59 -12.20 4.28
C ALA A 40 0.62 -12.10 3.33
N THR A 41 0.97 -13.22 2.70
CA THR A 41 2.01 -13.32 1.67
C THR A 41 1.46 -13.74 0.30
N ASP A 42 0.14 -13.73 0.15
CA ASP A 42 -0.52 -14.02 -1.12
C ASP A 42 -0.55 -12.77 -2.01
N ASP A 43 -0.63 -12.99 -3.33
CA ASP A 43 -0.77 -11.91 -4.29
C ASP A 43 -2.12 -11.18 -4.12
N ALA A 44 -2.07 -9.85 -4.20
CA ALA A 44 -3.26 -9.01 -4.16
C ALA A 44 -3.59 -8.54 -5.58
N LEU A 45 -4.51 -9.22 -6.26
CA LEU A 45 -4.90 -8.87 -7.64
C LEU A 45 -5.79 -7.61 -7.74
N VAL A 46 -6.19 -7.05 -6.59
CA VAL A 46 -6.98 -5.83 -6.48
C VAL A 46 -6.41 -4.94 -5.37
N PRO A 47 -6.64 -3.61 -5.43
CA PRO A 47 -6.19 -2.69 -4.38
C PRO A 47 -6.67 -3.13 -3.00
N THR A 48 -5.72 -3.47 -2.14
CA THR A 48 -5.92 -4.01 -0.80
C THR A 48 -5.26 -3.09 0.22
N SER A 49 -5.96 -2.78 1.30
CA SER A 49 -5.39 -1.92 2.33
C SER A 49 -4.42 -2.69 3.24
N PRO A 50 -3.23 -2.13 3.53
CA PRO A 50 -2.34 -2.64 4.56
C PRO A 50 -2.99 -2.56 5.95
N THR A 51 -2.54 -3.40 6.88
CA THR A 51 -2.98 -3.40 8.28
C THR A 51 -2.11 -2.43 9.08
N LEU A 52 -2.65 -1.26 9.41
CA LEU A 52 -1.92 -0.20 10.13
C LEU A 52 -2.33 -0.03 11.60
N THR A 53 -3.40 -0.69 12.05
CA THR A 53 -4.09 -0.41 13.33
C THR A 53 -3.23 -0.57 14.58
N ASP A 54 -2.21 -1.43 14.55
CA ASP A 54 -1.30 -1.70 15.67
C ASP A 54 0.13 -1.24 15.39
N THR A 55 0.27 -0.23 14.52
CA THR A 55 1.56 0.34 14.11
C THR A 55 1.65 1.82 14.51
N PRO A 56 2.85 2.42 14.54
CA PRO A 56 2.99 3.88 14.69
C PRO A 56 2.28 4.70 13.61
N LEU A 57 1.87 4.07 12.49
CA LEU A 57 1.14 4.69 11.39
C LEU A 57 -0.39 4.67 11.61
N ALA A 58 -0.87 4.13 12.73
CA ALA A 58 -2.30 4.10 13.04
C ALA A 58 -2.87 5.53 13.13
N GLY A 59 -3.69 5.91 12.14
CA GLY A 59 -4.28 7.26 12.06
C GLY A 59 -3.29 8.36 11.62
N ALA A 60 -2.11 7.98 11.14
CA ALA A 60 -1.17 8.92 10.53
C ALA A 60 -1.65 9.33 9.13
N THR A 61 -1.41 10.58 8.77
CA THR A 61 -1.46 11.04 7.38
C THR A 61 -0.24 10.52 6.64
N ILE A 62 -0.46 9.97 5.45
CA ILE A 62 0.58 9.38 4.62
C ILE A 62 0.87 10.32 3.45
N ASP A 63 1.96 11.08 3.55
CA ASP A 63 2.32 12.08 2.54
C ASP A 63 3.07 11.48 1.33
N ASP A 64 3.74 10.35 1.53
CA ASP A 64 4.53 9.70 0.49
C ASP A 64 4.54 8.18 0.65
N ILE A 65 4.86 7.47 -0.43
CA ILE A 65 5.02 6.03 -0.43
C ILE A 65 6.08 5.63 -1.45
N ALA A 66 6.94 4.68 -1.11
CA ALA A 66 7.99 4.19 -1.98
C ALA A 66 7.97 2.66 -2.02
N SER A 67 8.12 2.08 -3.19
CA SER A 67 8.10 0.63 -3.42
C SER A 67 9.41 0.22 -4.08
N GLY A 68 10.16 -0.63 -3.41
CA GLY A 68 11.35 -1.28 -3.96
C GLY A 68 11.01 -2.57 -4.70
N ASP A 69 12.00 -3.45 -4.85
CA ASP A 69 11.77 -4.77 -5.47
C ASP A 69 10.84 -5.62 -4.60
N ASP A 70 11.16 -5.75 -3.32
CA ASP A 70 10.55 -6.72 -2.39
C ASP A 70 9.98 -6.04 -1.12
N HIS A 71 9.89 -4.71 -1.09
CA HIS A 71 9.42 -3.97 0.08
C HIS A 71 8.67 -2.68 -0.28
N THR A 72 7.83 -2.21 0.64
CA THR A 72 7.14 -0.93 0.57
C THR A 72 7.46 -0.13 1.83
N CYS A 73 7.87 1.13 1.65
CA CYS A 73 8.15 2.10 2.71
C CYS A 73 7.08 3.20 2.68
N VAL A 74 6.66 3.62 3.87
CA VAL A 74 5.63 4.63 4.11
C VAL A 74 6.10 5.56 5.22
#